data_AF-I0WJ64-F1
#
_entry.id   AF-I0WJ64-F1
#
_cell.length_a   1.000
_cell.length_b   1.000
_cell.length_c   1.000
_cell.angle_alpha   90.00
_cell.angle_beta   90.00
_cell.angle_gamma   90.00
#
_symmetry.space_group_name_H-M   'P 1'
#
loop_
_entity.id
_entity.type
_entity.pdbx_description
1 polymer ?
#
loop_
_entity_poly.entity_id
_entity_poly.type
_entity_poly.pdbx_seq_one_letter_code
_entity_poly.pdbx_strand_id
1 'polypeptide(L)'
;MKQFFYLVLLTPIFCFSQESKQSVDYVVEFNTSQFSKKVDFNSLISHPVIEGLYEEFLSFNLKEFITYVDKNRSIILHGSFTDSIPYYQLIIPINNSMGIDNLIQNRIETLKELDPGYKEQPIVKHPNFSMFSSLEDDITLGWNEENLVIYGFTNTNSPTLYHDTSDWLEEVEEIEEIEEIEYFEEVEEVEEVEEVEEVEEVEVEIPMEDPKDLSWMSYEIDSTQTSYYDDYLKQLEQDRLSRQLKREGYLGLLFSNGLVTPSLSKLNREADVSAWLNYESVYSKVTNFYRVLGGLDFLPKSDENSKKYSLLSMRMDLFFDNDNARIEQIIEYSPMLSGVMSKIVKRKANSNIFRFFPQEEPIAYLSYHFNTEETLKNYPLLMEQMLSELPVDSEDTDIVLDLVSTLIDEKATATMFDGDLSLFFHAIEAHQYTYMGIEYDEDYEEVEVEKTIDQTKPIFTIVFTSSHPTLGNKLLRLAERKSALVKEGDYYYIQMPEDIGELILFKKGDVIVITNGLQYLSEGTISPFANKVKREVSKNYFVGNFEIKKIINNYIETQDLGDRTVKVQKIASQFDTIKFKSSKKMTDNKMKFVLQLNSNHDETNIITQVLDLILNFN
;
A
#
# COMPACT_ATOMS: atom_id res chain seq x y z
N MET A 1 27.59 -43.15 41.58
CA MET A 1 27.29 -41.76 41.17
C MET A 1 28.01 -41.32 39.87
N LYS A 2 28.29 -42.22 38.91
CA LYS A 2 28.74 -41.84 37.55
C LYS A 2 27.95 -42.51 36.41
N GLN A 3 26.92 -43.29 36.74
CA GLN A 3 26.01 -43.91 35.77
C GLN A 3 24.59 -43.31 35.78
N PHE A 4 24.32 -42.33 36.66
CA PHE A 4 23.06 -41.57 36.68
C PHE A 4 23.14 -40.28 35.85
N PHE A 5 24.35 -39.81 35.53
CA PHE A 5 24.56 -38.61 34.71
C PHE A 5 24.43 -38.85 33.19
N TYR A 6 24.58 -40.10 32.75
CA TYR A 6 24.40 -40.45 31.33
C TYR A 6 22.92 -40.67 30.95
N LEU A 7 22.02 -40.82 31.93
CA LEU A 7 20.58 -40.96 31.71
C LEU A 7 19.84 -39.61 31.68
N VAL A 8 20.45 -38.53 32.16
CA VAL A 8 19.90 -37.15 32.08
C VAL A 8 20.40 -36.42 30.82
N LEU A 9 21.42 -36.97 30.14
CA LEU A 9 21.93 -36.48 28.84
C LEU A 9 21.30 -37.18 27.62
N LEU A 10 20.34 -38.10 27.84
CA LEU A 10 19.65 -38.84 26.78
C LEU A 10 18.14 -38.51 26.65
N THR A 11 17.69 -37.41 27.24
CA THR A 11 16.34 -36.86 27.03
C THR A 11 16.47 -35.38 26.67
N PRO A 12 16.87 -35.10 25.41
CA PRO A 12 15.93 -34.51 24.47
C PRO A 12 16.09 -35.01 23.01
N ILE A 13 16.39 -36.31 22.78
CA ILE A 13 16.57 -36.84 21.41
C ILE A 13 15.28 -37.48 20.82
N PHE A 14 14.17 -37.53 21.57
CA PHE A 14 12.89 -38.07 21.04
C PHE A 14 11.68 -37.16 21.20
N CYS A 15 11.88 -35.84 21.21
CA CYS A 15 10.81 -34.86 20.99
C CYS A 15 11.33 -33.67 20.16
N PHE A 16 11.90 -33.91 18.99
CA PHE A 16 11.75 -32.95 17.88
C PHE A 16 10.38 -33.22 17.24
N SER A 17 9.35 -33.01 18.04
CA SER A 17 8.07 -32.57 17.54
C SER A 17 8.33 -31.24 16.83
N GLN A 18 7.79 -31.06 15.64
CA GLN A 18 7.72 -29.77 14.93
C GLN A 18 7.04 -28.65 15.75
N GLU A 19 6.69 -28.88 17.02
CA GLU A 19 6.27 -27.90 18.01
C GLU A 19 7.38 -26.99 18.56
N SER A 20 8.65 -27.12 18.14
CA SER A 20 9.54 -25.95 18.22
C SER A 20 9.04 -24.93 17.21
N LYS A 21 8.02 -24.15 17.61
CA LYS A 21 7.48 -22.95 16.96
C LYS A 21 8.34 -22.53 15.77
N GLN A 22 8.02 -22.97 14.56
CA GLN A 22 8.43 -22.20 13.40
C GLN A 22 7.77 -20.84 13.60
N SER A 23 8.53 -19.81 13.97
CA SER A 23 8.07 -18.43 14.07
C SER A 23 7.85 -17.91 12.65
N VAL A 24 6.78 -18.41 12.05
CA VAL A 24 6.29 -17.89 10.79
C VAL A 24 5.76 -16.49 11.06
N ASP A 25 6.26 -15.53 10.29
CA ASP A 25 5.84 -14.14 10.38
C ASP A 25 4.66 -13.85 9.46
N TYR A 26 4.46 -14.64 8.41
CA TYR A 26 3.29 -14.51 7.54
C TYR A 26 2.88 -15.84 6.92
N VAL A 27 1.58 -16.01 6.71
CA VAL A 27 1.00 -17.13 5.98
C VAL A 27 -0.09 -16.59 5.06
N VAL A 28 -0.12 -17.04 3.81
CA VAL A 28 -1.19 -16.81 2.85
C VAL A 28 -1.68 -18.17 2.38
N GLU A 29 -2.97 -18.43 2.56
CA GLU A 29 -3.67 -19.58 2.03
C GLU A 29 -4.49 -19.14 0.82
N PHE A 30 -4.22 -19.76 -0.33
CA PHE A 30 -5.08 -19.71 -1.50
C PHE A 30 -5.98 -20.94 -1.46
N ASN A 31 -7.25 -20.74 -1.16
CA ASN A 31 -8.22 -21.81 -1.03
C ASN A 31 -8.71 -22.24 -2.41
N THR A 32 -7.88 -23.02 -3.10
CA THR A 32 -8.15 -23.59 -4.42
C THR A 32 -9.48 -24.34 -4.46
N SER A 33 -9.87 -24.98 -3.36
CA SER A 33 -11.14 -25.72 -3.26
C SER A 33 -12.37 -24.81 -3.30
N GLN A 34 -12.28 -23.58 -2.77
CA GLN A 34 -13.35 -22.58 -2.90
C GLN A 34 -13.28 -21.88 -4.25
N PHE A 35 -12.06 -21.51 -4.66
CA PHE A 35 -11.83 -20.81 -5.91
C PHE A 35 -12.31 -21.62 -7.14
N SER A 36 -12.06 -22.93 -7.16
CA SER A 36 -12.47 -23.84 -8.25
C SER A 36 -13.99 -24.00 -8.38
N LYS A 37 -14.76 -23.67 -7.34
CA LYS A 37 -16.24 -23.66 -7.42
C LYS A 37 -16.77 -22.40 -8.09
N LYS A 38 -15.96 -21.34 -8.16
CA LYS A 38 -16.38 -19.99 -8.55
C LYS A 38 -15.87 -19.60 -9.94
N VAL A 39 -14.67 -20.06 -10.30
CA VAL A 39 -14.02 -19.79 -11.59
C VAL A 39 -13.42 -21.06 -12.18
N ASP A 40 -13.53 -21.21 -13.49
CA ASP A 40 -12.74 -22.18 -14.23
C ASP A 40 -11.26 -21.75 -14.26
N PHE A 41 -10.40 -22.55 -13.64
CA PHE A 41 -8.95 -22.29 -13.55
C PHE A 41 -8.28 -22.14 -14.93
N ASN A 42 -8.74 -22.85 -15.97
CA ASN A 42 -8.14 -22.73 -17.30
C ASN A 42 -8.42 -21.36 -17.91
N SER A 43 -9.62 -20.84 -17.71
CA SER A 43 -10.02 -19.49 -18.11
C SER A 43 -9.22 -18.42 -17.36
N LEU A 44 -8.97 -18.61 -16.05
CA LEU A 44 -8.16 -17.70 -15.25
C LEU A 44 -6.69 -17.67 -15.74
N ILE A 45 -6.10 -18.84 -15.97
CA ILE A 45 -4.69 -18.97 -16.35
C ILE A 45 -4.40 -18.45 -17.75
N SER A 46 -5.40 -18.50 -18.62
CA SER A 46 -5.32 -17.95 -19.98
C SER A 46 -5.65 -16.46 -20.01
N HIS A 47 -5.86 -15.81 -18.85
CA HIS A 47 -6.09 -14.38 -18.79
C HIS A 47 -4.78 -13.63 -19.07
N PRO A 48 -4.76 -12.60 -19.93
CA PRO A 48 -3.51 -11.96 -20.38
C PRO A 48 -2.63 -11.38 -19.25
N VAL A 49 -3.22 -10.81 -18.18
CA VAL A 49 -2.44 -10.39 -16.98
C VAL A 49 -1.70 -11.56 -16.35
N ILE A 50 -2.37 -12.71 -16.27
CA ILE A 50 -1.79 -13.88 -15.65
C ILE A 50 -0.72 -14.40 -16.61
N GLU A 51 -1.02 -14.60 -17.89
CA GLU A 51 -0.05 -15.04 -18.91
C GLU A 51 1.22 -14.18 -18.94
N GLY A 52 1.10 -12.84 -18.93
CA GLY A 52 2.24 -11.91 -18.92
C GLY A 52 3.12 -12.02 -17.66
N LEU A 53 2.55 -12.29 -16.49
CA LEU A 53 3.33 -12.50 -15.26
C LEU A 53 4.19 -13.78 -15.30
N TYR A 54 3.92 -14.74 -16.18
CA TYR A 54 4.72 -15.97 -16.27
C TYR A 54 5.78 -15.92 -17.36
N GLU A 55 5.54 -15.23 -18.47
CA GLU A 55 6.56 -15.04 -19.52
C GLU A 55 7.83 -14.39 -18.97
N GLU A 56 7.70 -13.55 -17.93
CA GLU A 56 8.80 -12.84 -17.29
C GLU A 56 9.51 -13.64 -16.16
N PHE A 57 8.81 -14.55 -15.47
CA PHE A 57 9.32 -15.15 -14.23
C PHE A 57 9.70 -16.63 -14.30
N LEU A 58 9.10 -17.40 -15.20
CA LEU A 58 9.27 -18.85 -15.21
C LEU A 58 9.12 -19.37 -16.63
N SER A 59 10.21 -19.84 -17.22
CA SER A 59 10.26 -20.58 -18.50
C SER A 59 9.57 -21.97 -18.38
N PHE A 60 8.32 -22.00 -17.90
CA PHE A 60 7.49 -23.18 -17.69
C PHE A 60 6.15 -23.04 -18.43
N ASN A 61 5.65 -24.14 -18.97
CA ASN A 61 4.29 -24.19 -19.50
C ASN A 61 3.27 -24.21 -18.36
N LEU A 62 2.70 -23.06 -18.02
CA LEU A 62 1.73 -22.92 -16.93
C LEU A 62 0.46 -23.74 -17.12
N LYS A 63 -0.02 -23.84 -18.37
CA LYS A 63 -1.21 -24.65 -18.71
C LYS A 63 -0.96 -26.12 -18.43
N GLU A 64 0.26 -26.60 -18.66
CA GLU A 64 0.68 -27.95 -18.29
C GLU A 64 0.84 -28.08 -16.78
N PHE A 65 1.55 -27.15 -16.14
CA PHE A 65 1.78 -27.14 -14.68
C PHE A 65 0.49 -27.26 -13.87
N ILE A 66 -0.54 -26.48 -14.21
CA ILE A 66 -1.80 -26.49 -13.43
C ILE A 66 -2.55 -27.82 -13.55
N THR A 67 -2.29 -28.63 -14.58
CA THR A 67 -2.89 -29.97 -14.66
C THR A 67 -2.35 -30.91 -13.58
N TYR A 68 -1.16 -30.62 -13.05
CA TYR A 68 -0.51 -31.40 -12.01
C TYR A 68 -0.83 -30.91 -10.59
N VAL A 69 -1.52 -29.77 -10.45
CA VAL A 69 -1.91 -29.20 -9.15
C VAL A 69 -3.20 -29.86 -8.64
N ASP A 70 -3.21 -30.28 -7.37
CA ASP A 70 -4.43 -30.75 -6.70
C ASP A 70 -5.31 -29.56 -6.28
N LYS A 71 -6.33 -29.28 -7.09
CA LYS A 71 -7.28 -28.17 -6.91
C LYS A 71 -8.20 -28.33 -5.69
N ASN A 72 -8.18 -29.47 -5.00
CA ASN A 72 -9.00 -29.71 -3.81
C ASN A 72 -8.28 -29.34 -2.51
N ARG A 73 -6.96 -29.07 -2.57
CA ARG A 73 -6.13 -28.72 -1.42
C ARG A 73 -5.54 -27.32 -1.60
N SER A 74 -5.58 -26.53 -0.53
CA SER A 74 -5.09 -25.15 -0.56
C SER A 74 -3.60 -25.06 -0.89
N ILE A 75 -3.23 -24.04 -1.65
CA ILE A 75 -1.83 -23.62 -1.83
C ILE A 75 -1.47 -22.71 -0.66
N ILE A 76 -0.30 -22.90 -0.06
CA ILE A 76 0.11 -22.16 1.13
C ILE A 76 1.46 -21.48 0.87
N LEU A 77 1.49 -20.16 0.92
CA LEU A 77 2.71 -19.36 0.98
C LEU A 77 2.97 -18.98 2.42
N HIS A 78 4.17 -19.18 2.93
CA HIS A 78 4.54 -18.70 4.26
C HIS A 78 6.01 -18.31 4.30
N GLY A 79 6.40 -17.61 5.36
CA GLY A 79 7.79 -17.27 5.56
C GLY A 79 8.05 -16.62 6.89
N SER A 80 9.32 -16.44 7.16
CA SER A 80 9.80 -15.68 8.29
C SER A 80 10.83 -14.72 7.77
N PHE A 81 10.65 -13.45 8.12
CA PHE A 81 11.67 -12.47 7.85
C PHE A 81 12.50 -12.24 9.13
N THR A 82 11.96 -12.44 10.33
CA THR A 82 12.68 -12.33 11.61
C THR A 82 13.64 -13.49 11.89
N ASP A 83 13.59 -14.56 11.09
CA ASP A 83 14.59 -15.62 11.14
C ASP A 83 16.01 -15.11 10.81
N SER A 84 17.02 -15.86 11.24
CA SER A 84 18.44 -15.58 10.97
C SER A 84 18.73 -15.49 9.48
N ILE A 85 17.98 -16.23 8.66
CA ILE A 85 17.99 -16.10 7.20
C ILE A 85 16.53 -15.90 6.75
N PRO A 86 16.16 -14.67 6.33
CA PRO A 86 14.83 -14.37 5.84
C PRO A 86 14.45 -15.25 4.64
N TYR A 87 13.27 -15.86 4.67
CA TYR A 87 12.86 -16.83 3.66
C TYR A 87 11.37 -16.76 3.32
N TYR A 88 11.03 -17.33 2.17
CA TYR A 88 9.67 -17.67 1.78
C TYR A 88 9.60 -19.13 1.32
N GLN A 89 8.45 -19.75 1.53
CA GLN A 89 8.16 -21.12 1.17
C GLN A 89 6.74 -21.20 0.61
N LEU A 90 6.61 -21.64 -0.63
CA LEU A 90 5.33 -21.93 -1.28
C LEU A 90 5.13 -23.45 -1.33
N ILE A 91 4.02 -23.93 -0.77
CA ILE A 91 3.62 -25.34 -0.78
C ILE A 91 2.43 -25.47 -1.72
N ILE A 92 2.61 -26.24 -2.78
CA ILE A 92 1.62 -26.49 -3.82
C ILE A 92 1.26 -27.99 -3.76
N PRO A 93 0.04 -28.35 -3.37
CA PRO A 93 -0.44 -29.71 -3.48
C PRO A 93 -0.48 -30.15 -4.94
N ILE A 94 0.03 -31.34 -5.23
CA ILE A 94 0.11 -31.92 -6.58
C ILE A 94 -0.52 -33.31 -6.60
N ASN A 95 -0.92 -33.75 -7.79
CA ASN A 95 -1.48 -35.06 -8.06
C ASN A 95 -0.61 -35.91 -9.01
N ASN A 96 0.49 -35.34 -9.53
CA ASN A 96 1.35 -35.98 -10.52
C ASN A 96 2.81 -35.53 -10.39
N SER A 97 3.58 -36.22 -9.55
CA SER A 97 5.02 -35.94 -9.36
C SER A 97 5.87 -36.21 -10.60
N MET A 98 5.49 -37.17 -11.44
CA MET A 98 6.19 -37.47 -12.70
C MET A 98 5.99 -36.35 -13.73
N GLY A 99 4.82 -35.71 -13.73
CA GLY A 99 4.58 -34.50 -14.52
C GLY A 99 5.50 -33.35 -14.11
N ILE A 100 5.69 -33.16 -12.80
CA ILE A 100 6.64 -32.16 -12.27
C ILE A 100 8.08 -32.49 -12.67
N ASP A 101 8.49 -33.76 -12.59
CA ASP A 101 9.81 -34.20 -13.07
C ASP A 101 10.05 -33.80 -14.53
N ASN A 102 9.10 -34.14 -15.42
CA ASN A 102 9.22 -33.83 -16.84
C ASN A 102 9.24 -32.33 -17.10
N LEU A 103 8.40 -31.56 -16.40
CA LEU A 103 8.33 -30.11 -16.53
C LEU A 103 9.64 -29.43 -16.14
N ILE A 104 10.30 -29.91 -15.07
CA ILE A 104 11.61 -29.40 -14.66
C ILE A 104 12.72 -29.84 -15.62
N GLN A 105 12.68 -31.08 -16.12
CA GLN A 105 13.64 -31.55 -17.13
C GLN A 105 13.55 -30.71 -18.42
N ASN A 106 12.34 -30.46 -18.93
CA ASN A 106 12.13 -29.62 -20.10
C ASN A 106 12.69 -28.22 -19.89
N ARG A 107 12.52 -27.63 -18.70
CA ARG A 107 13.13 -26.33 -18.38
C ARG A 107 14.65 -26.38 -18.40
N ILE A 108 15.27 -27.42 -17.85
CA ILE A 108 16.73 -27.59 -17.89
C ILE A 108 17.21 -27.66 -19.35
N GLU A 109 16.47 -28.36 -20.21
CA GLU A 109 16.77 -28.42 -21.65
C GLU A 109 16.64 -27.05 -22.33
N THR A 110 15.55 -26.31 -22.07
CA THR A 110 15.37 -24.94 -22.60
C THR A 110 16.50 -24.00 -22.15
N LEU A 111 16.91 -24.04 -20.88
CA LEU A 111 17.99 -23.19 -20.37
C LEU A 111 19.33 -23.51 -21.04
N LYS A 112 19.62 -24.79 -21.32
CA LYS A 112 20.80 -25.20 -22.09
C LYS A 112 20.78 -24.70 -23.53
N GLU A 113 19.60 -24.64 -24.15
CA GLU A 113 19.46 -24.12 -25.52
C GLU A 113 19.66 -22.60 -25.58
N LEU A 114 19.21 -21.87 -24.55
CA LEU A 114 19.31 -20.41 -24.48
C LEU A 114 20.71 -19.92 -24.08
N ASP A 115 21.39 -20.61 -23.15
CA ASP A 115 22.75 -20.27 -22.73
C ASP A 115 23.71 -21.49 -22.88
N PRO A 116 24.57 -21.51 -23.91
CA PRO A 116 25.61 -22.52 -24.07
C PRO A 116 26.61 -22.61 -22.90
N GLY A 117 26.68 -21.58 -22.05
CA GLY A 117 27.48 -21.51 -20.82
C GLY A 117 26.78 -22.07 -19.57
N TYR A 118 25.51 -22.48 -19.68
CA TYR A 118 24.72 -22.96 -18.56
C TYR A 118 25.37 -24.17 -17.86
N LYS A 119 25.66 -24.02 -16.56
CA LYS A 119 26.19 -25.12 -15.73
C LYS A 119 25.03 -26.03 -15.33
N GLU A 120 24.94 -27.19 -15.99
CA GLU A 120 23.87 -28.15 -15.73
C GLU A 120 23.74 -28.51 -14.24
N GLN A 121 22.54 -28.26 -13.70
CA GLN A 121 22.16 -28.65 -12.35
C GLN A 121 21.16 -29.81 -12.42
N PRO A 122 21.58 -31.05 -12.11
CA PRO A 122 20.71 -32.20 -12.27
C PRO A 122 19.62 -32.22 -11.19
N ILE A 123 18.49 -32.86 -11.52
CA ILE A 123 17.50 -33.23 -10.50
C ILE A 123 18.13 -34.26 -9.56
N VAL A 124 18.19 -33.93 -8.27
CA VAL A 124 18.69 -34.83 -7.22
C VAL A 124 17.54 -35.69 -6.71
N LYS A 125 17.67 -37.02 -6.85
CA LYS A 125 16.68 -38.00 -6.39
C LYS A 125 17.02 -38.50 -4.98
N HIS A 126 16.11 -38.28 -4.04
CA HIS A 126 16.14 -38.86 -2.70
C HIS A 126 15.10 -39.99 -2.59
N PRO A 127 15.13 -40.84 -1.54
CA PRO A 127 14.19 -41.95 -1.41
C PRO A 127 12.71 -41.55 -1.44
N ASN A 128 12.36 -40.38 -0.88
CA ASN A 128 10.97 -39.95 -0.67
C ASN A 128 10.61 -38.63 -1.38
N PHE A 129 11.55 -38.00 -2.07
CA PHE A 129 11.34 -36.73 -2.76
C PHE A 129 12.43 -36.51 -3.82
N SER A 130 12.18 -35.57 -4.73
CA SER A 130 13.13 -35.07 -5.71
C SER A 130 13.38 -33.60 -5.46
N MET A 131 14.54 -33.10 -5.87
CA MET A 131 14.94 -31.72 -5.64
C MET A 131 15.68 -31.16 -6.85
N PHE A 132 15.48 -29.88 -7.12
CA PHE A 132 16.18 -29.11 -8.14
C PHE A 132 16.48 -27.72 -7.57
N SER A 133 17.72 -27.28 -7.67
CA SER A 133 18.13 -25.93 -7.30
C SER A 133 18.61 -25.20 -8.53
N SER A 134 18.22 -23.93 -8.68
CA SER A 134 18.73 -23.01 -9.68
C SER A 134 19.73 -22.06 -9.05
N LEU A 135 20.92 -21.91 -9.66
CA LEU A 135 21.91 -20.89 -9.29
C LEU A 135 21.52 -19.50 -9.79
N GLU A 136 20.73 -19.43 -10.85
CA GLU A 136 20.31 -18.17 -11.48
C GLU A 136 19.14 -17.53 -10.73
N ASP A 137 18.16 -18.34 -10.33
CA ASP A 137 16.90 -17.85 -9.78
C ASP A 137 16.89 -17.74 -8.23
N ASP A 138 17.99 -18.10 -7.57
CA ASP A 138 18.14 -18.15 -6.10
C ASP A 138 17.03 -18.95 -5.35
N ILE A 139 16.38 -19.89 -6.05
CA ILE A 139 15.34 -20.78 -5.52
C ILE A 139 15.77 -22.25 -5.52
N THR A 140 15.15 -23.02 -4.63
CA THR A 140 15.20 -24.48 -4.64
C THR A 140 13.78 -25.04 -4.65
N LEU A 141 13.54 -25.93 -5.60
CA LEU A 141 12.31 -26.71 -5.75
C LEU A 141 12.51 -28.09 -5.16
N GLY A 142 11.53 -28.60 -4.44
CA GLY A 142 11.49 -30.02 -4.09
C GLY A 142 10.08 -30.56 -4.07
N TRP A 143 9.91 -31.81 -4.51
CA TRP A 143 8.60 -32.41 -4.67
C TRP A 143 8.58 -33.89 -4.30
N ASN A 144 7.47 -34.34 -3.73
CA ASN A 144 7.16 -35.75 -3.51
C ASN A 144 5.87 -36.12 -4.26
N GLU A 145 5.21 -37.23 -3.92
CA GLU A 145 3.97 -37.66 -4.58
C GLU A 145 2.78 -36.70 -4.34
N GLU A 146 2.83 -35.89 -3.28
CA GLU A 146 1.69 -35.08 -2.84
C GLU A 146 1.90 -33.57 -2.91
N ASN A 147 3.15 -33.08 -2.81
CA ASN A 147 3.43 -31.65 -2.71
C ASN A 147 4.67 -31.28 -3.51
N LEU A 148 4.61 -30.13 -4.17
CA LEU A 148 5.75 -29.34 -4.64
C LEU A 148 5.99 -28.20 -3.64
N VAL A 149 7.24 -27.97 -3.30
CA VAL A 149 7.69 -26.88 -2.41
C VAL A 149 8.67 -26.02 -3.17
N ILE A 150 8.39 -24.72 -3.24
CA ILE A 150 9.33 -23.70 -3.72
C ILE A 150 9.88 -22.99 -2.48
N TYR A 151 11.19 -22.94 -2.34
CA TYR A 151 11.87 -22.30 -1.22
C TYR A 151 12.90 -21.30 -1.72
N GLY A 152 12.87 -20.09 -1.19
CA GLY A 152 13.80 -19.02 -1.54
C GLY A 152 14.09 -18.12 -0.35
N PHE A 153 15.20 -17.39 -0.43
CA PHE A 153 15.55 -16.37 0.56
C PHE A 153 15.02 -14.99 0.10
N THR A 154 14.53 -14.18 1.04
CA THR A 154 13.97 -12.86 0.70
C THR A 154 15.02 -11.76 0.64
N ASN A 155 16.18 -11.94 1.29
CA ASN A 155 17.31 -11.02 1.15
C ASN A 155 18.12 -11.39 -0.10
N THR A 156 17.94 -10.64 -1.19
CA THR A 156 18.93 -10.55 -2.25
C THR A 156 20.09 -9.72 -1.71
N ASN A 157 21.13 -10.36 -1.19
CA ASN A 157 22.43 -9.69 -1.13
C ASN A 157 22.92 -9.61 -2.58
N SER A 158 22.33 -8.73 -3.39
CA SER A 158 23.11 -8.10 -4.43
C SER A 158 24.12 -7.25 -3.68
N PRO A 159 25.43 -7.43 -3.87
CA PRO A 159 26.39 -6.41 -3.47
C PRO A 159 26.00 -5.19 -4.28
N THR A 160 25.23 -4.28 -3.70
CA THR A 160 25.07 -2.94 -4.25
C THR A 160 26.48 -2.41 -4.38
N LEU A 161 26.88 -2.05 -5.59
CA LEU A 161 28.05 -1.23 -5.87
C LEU A 161 27.92 0.03 -5.01
N TYR A 162 28.49 -0.02 -3.80
CA TYR A 162 28.93 1.18 -3.11
C TYR A 162 30.15 1.64 -3.90
N HIS A 163 29.91 2.50 -4.90
CA HIS A 163 30.92 3.49 -5.21
C HIS A 163 31.05 4.34 -3.96
N ASP A 164 32.13 4.09 -3.23
CA ASP A 164 32.68 5.04 -2.29
C ASP A 164 32.88 6.35 -3.05
N THR A 165 31.96 7.30 -2.86
CA THR A 165 32.03 8.63 -3.44
C THR A 165 32.78 9.59 -2.50
N SER A 166 33.43 9.08 -1.45
CA SER A 166 34.21 9.92 -0.53
C SER A 166 35.50 10.47 -1.14
N ASP A 167 35.90 10.02 -2.33
CA ASP A 167 37.09 10.52 -3.05
C ASP A 167 36.81 11.69 -4.04
N TRP A 168 35.58 12.22 -4.10
CA TRP A 168 35.24 13.41 -4.93
C TRP A 168 34.99 14.70 -4.13
N LEU A 169 35.46 14.77 -2.88
CA LEU A 169 35.63 16.05 -2.19
C LEU A 169 36.99 16.64 -2.58
N GLU A 170 37.11 17.08 -3.83
CA GLU A 170 38.10 18.11 -4.19
C GLU A 170 37.79 19.36 -3.37
N GLU A 171 38.68 19.62 -2.41
CA GLU A 171 39.15 20.91 -1.92
C GLU A 171 38.27 22.10 -2.36
N VAL A 172 37.24 22.41 -1.55
CA VAL A 172 36.53 23.68 -1.66
C VAL A 172 37.50 24.77 -1.21
N GLU A 173 38.13 25.45 -2.17
CA GLU A 173 38.83 26.72 -1.93
C GLU A 173 37.85 27.73 -1.32
N GLU A 174 38.31 28.39 -0.25
CA GLU A 174 37.65 29.52 0.40
C GLU A 174 37.30 30.60 -0.65
N ILE A 175 36.00 30.80 -0.91
CA ILE A 175 35.53 32.00 -1.60
C ILE A 175 35.26 33.07 -0.54
N GLU A 176 36.08 34.12 -0.60
CA GLU A 176 35.99 35.34 0.21
C GLU A 176 34.59 35.95 0.17
N GLU A 177 34.18 36.50 1.33
CA GLU A 177 33.01 37.35 1.51
C GLU A 177 32.94 38.44 0.42
N ILE A 178 31.83 38.48 -0.31
CA ILE A 178 31.45 39.66 -1.10
C ILE A 178 30.18 40.24 -0.50
N GLU A 179 30.32 41.50 -0.09
CA GLU A 179 29.35 42.36 0.58
C GLU A 179 28.01 42.46 -0.18
N GLU A 180 26.93 42.56 0.61
CA GLU A 180 25.59 42.94 0.18
C GLU A 180 25.61 44.22 -0.67
N ILE A 181 25.04 44.17 -1.87
CA ILE A 181 24.66 45.37 -2.63
C ILE A 181 23.17 45.24 -3.00
N GLU A 182 22.39 46.15 -2.42
CA GLU A 182 20.99 46.44 -2.72
C GLU A 182 20.82 46.81 -4.20
N TYR A 183 19.84 46.22 -4.88
CA TYR A 183 19.40 46.68 -6.20
C TYR A 183 18.13 47.52 -6.07
N PHE A 184 18.27 48.82 -6.35
CA PHE A 184 17.19 49.73 -6.71
C PHE A 184 16.93 49.63 -8.23
N GLU A 185 15.66 49.81 -8.60
CA GLU A 185 15.17 50.02 -9.97
C GLU A 185 15.85 51.21 -10.65
N GLU A 186 16.23 51.06 -11.92
CA GLU A 186 15.98 52.09 -12.94
C GLU A 186 16.02 51.48 -14.36
N VAL A 187 15.04 51.89 -15.16
CA VAL A 187 14.78 51.53 -16.55
C VAL A 187 15.48 52.54 -17.46
N GLU A 188 16.10 52.11 -18.58
CA GLU A 188 15.97 52.77 -19.89
C GLU A 188 16.60 51.97 -21.06
N GLU A 189 15.89 52.09 -22.19
CA GLU A 189 16.02 51.68 -23.61
C GLU A 189 17.44 51.55 -24.23
N VAL A 190 17.75 50.95 -25.39
CA VAL A 190 17.18 50.11 -26.49
C VAL A 190 18.38 49.94 -27.46
N GLU A 191 18.53 48.80 -28.15
CA GLU A 191 18.83 48.79 -29.61
C GLU A 191 18.61 47.39 -30.20
N GLU A 192 17.90 47.40 -31.33
CA GLU A 192 17.27 46.31 -32.06
C GLU A 192 18.07 46.03 -33.34
N VAL A 193 18.37 44.76 -33.69
CA VAL A 193 18.71 44.34 -35.08
C VAL A 193 18.35 42.87 -35.35
N GLU A 194 17.34 42.72 -36.22
CA GLU A 194 17.09 41.81 -37.36
C GLU A 194 17.06 40.26 -37.25
N GLU A 195 15.88 39.76 -37.68
CA GLU A 195 15.56 38.60 -38.55
C GLU A 195 16.26 37.25 -38.33
N VAL A 196 15.44 36.23 -38.01
CA VAL A 196 15.74 34.83 -38.35
C VAL A 196 14.54 34.22 -39.08
N GLU A 197 14.78 33.86 -40.34
CA GLU A 197 13.90 33.12 -41.24
C GLU A 197 13.48 31.75 -40.68
N GLU A 198 12.26 31.34 -41.03
CA GLU A 198 11.78 29.95 -41.00
C GLU A 198 12.78 29.00 -41.68
N VAL A 199 13.11 27.89 -41.01
CA VAL A 199 13.71 26.73 -41.66
C VAL A 199 12.84 25.50 -41.36
N GLU A 200 12.29 24.96 -42.45
CA GLU A 200 11.53 23.72 -42.56
C GLU A 200 12.21 22.53 -41.88
N GLU A 201 11.39 21.66 -41.30
CA GLU A 201 11.74 20.29 -40.91
C GLU A 201 12.38 19.54 -42.10
N VAL A 202 13.66 19.18 -41.96
CA VAL A 202 14.27 18.13 -42.77
C VAL A 202 14.47 16.91 -41.87
N GLU A 203 13.57 15.95 -42.05
CA GLU A 203 13.68 14.57 -41.60
C GLU A 203 14.95 13.96 -42.24
N VAL A 204 15.98 13.70 -41.44
CA VAL A 204 17.16 12.93 -41.87
C VAL A 204 17.09 11.54 -41.25
N GLU A 205 16.64 10.57 -42.03
CA GLU A 205 16.87 9.15 -41.80
C GLU A 205 18.39 8.91 -41.67
N ILE A 206 18.87 8.54 -40.49
CA ILE A 206 20.22 8.01 -40.31
C ILE A 206 20.15 6.48 -40.46
N PRO A 207 20.85 5.89 -41.43
CA PRO A 207 20.90 4.44 -41.61
C PRO A 207 21.59 3.77 -40.41
N MET A 208 20.98 2.71 -39.88
CA MET A 208 21.67 1.76 -39.01
C MET A 208 22.78 1.05 -39.79
N GLU A 209 24.04 1.39 -39.51
CA GLU A 209 25.19 0.56 -39.84
C GLU A 209 25.74 -0.15 -38.60
N ASP A 210 25.98 -1.44 -38.80
CA ASP A 210 26.49 -2.51 -37.93
C ASP A 210 27.73 -2.09 -37.08
N PRO A 211 27.72 -2.21 -35.73
CA PRO A 211 28.90 -1.91 -34.92
C PRO A 211 29.86 -3.11 -34.93
N LYS A 212 30.57 -3.30 -36.05
CA LYS A 212 31.89 -3.92 -36.06
C LYS A 212 32.95 -2.83 -36.13
N ASP A 213 33.92 -2.92 -35.21
CA ASP A 213 35.04 -2.01 -34.96
C ASP A 213 34.79 -0.75 -34.11
N LEU A 214 34.82 -0.95 -32.79
CA LEU A 214 35.35 0.04 -31.84
C LEU A 214 36.59 -0.55 -31.16
N SER A 215 37.69 -0.66 -31.91
CA SER A 215 39.01 -1.05 -31.40
C SER A 215 39.83 0.16 -30.95
N TRP A 216 39.33 1.02 -30.06
CA TRP A 216 40.13 2.11 -29.48
C TRP A 216 39.75 2.39 -28.04
N MET A 217 40.39 1.66 -27.12
CA MET A 217 40.92 2.09 -25.81
C MET A 217 41.27 0.85 -25.00
N SER A 218 42.37 0.19 -25.37
CA SER A 218 43.04 -0.76 -24.49
C SER A 218 43.71 0.05 -23.37
N TYR A 219 42.96 0.32 -22.29
CA TYR A 219 43.61 0.58 -21.01
C TYR A 219 44.41 -0.67 -20.65
N GLU A 220 45.70 -0.53 -20.40
CA GLU A 220 46.44 -1.55 -19.67
C GLU A 220 45.76 -1.70 -18.31
N ILE A 221 44.92 -2.73 -18.19
CA ILE A 221 44.38 -3.15 -16.91
C ILE A 221 45.59 -3.59 -16.08
N ASP A 222 45.89 -2.85 -15.02
CA ASP A 222 46.88 -3.26 -14.04
C ASP A 222 46.52 -4.67 -13.55
N SER A 223 47.50 -5.58 -13.54
CA SER A 223 47.34 -6.98 -13.12
C SER A 223 46.70 -7.15 -11.74
N THR A 224 46.72 -6.10 -10.91
CA THR A 224 46.08 -6.04 -9.59
C THR A 224 44.56 -5.82 -9.66
N GLN A 225 44.06 -5.05 -10.63
CA GLN A 225 42.62 -4.79 -10.84
C GLN A 225 41.90 -6.02 -11.40
N THR A 226 42.53 -6.78 -12.30
CA THR A 226 42.00 -8.07 -12.79
C THR A 226 41.89 -9.09 -11.65
N SER A 227 42.88 -9.15 -10.76
CA SER A 227 42.88 -10.07 -9.61
C SER A 227 41.74 -9.78 -8.63
N TYR A 228 41.46 -8.50 -8.35
CA TYR A 228 40.38 -8.11 -7.45
C TYR A 228 38.99 -8.47 -8.02
N TYR A 229 38.77 -8.20 -9.31
CA TYR A 229 37.51 -8.55 -9.99
C TYR A 229 37.32 -10.07 -10.08
N ASP A 230 38.37 -10.82 -10.39
CA ASP A 230 38.34 -12.28 -10.42
C ASP A 230 38.08 -12.88 -9.03
N ASP A 231 38.67 -12.32 -7.97
CA ASP A 231 38.43 -12.78 -6.60
C ASP A 231 37.03 -12.41 -6.10
N TYR A 232 36.51 -11.25 -6.50
CA TYR A 232 35.12 -10.85 -6.25
C TYR A 232 34.12 -11.79 -6.93
N LEU A 233 34.32 -12.13 -8.20
CA LEU A 233 33.46 -13.08 -8.92
C LEU A 233 33.52 -14.47 -8.29
N LYS A 234 34.70 -14.94 -7.85
CA LYS A 234 34.84 -16.19 -7.09
C LYS A 234 34.08 -16.14 -5.77
N GLN A 235 34.14 -15.02 -5.05
CA GLN A 235 33.41 -14.85 -3.80
C GLN A 235 31.89 -14.86 -4.04
N LEU A 236 31.41 -14.18 -5.07
CA LEU A 236 29.99 -14.20 -5.47
C LEU A 236 29.53 -15.62 -5.82
N GLU A 237 30.33 -16.39 -6.56
CA GLU A 237 30.04 -17.77 -6.90
C GLU A 237 30.03 -18.69 -5.66
N GLN A 238 30.98 -18.50 -4.74
CA GLN A 238 31.03 -19.20 -3.46
C GLN A 238 29.81 -18.88 -2.57
N ASP A 239 29.39 -17.63 -2.52
CA ASP A 239 28.21 -17.19 -1.78
C ASP A 239 26.93 -17.78 -2.37
N ARG A 240 26.79 -17.77 -3.71
CA ARG A 240 25.68 -18.44 -4.41
C ARG A 240 25.63 -19.93 -4.10
N LEU A 241 26.77 -20.63 -4.16
CA LEU A 241 26.85 -22.05 -3.84
C LEU A 241 26.52 -22.32 -2.36
N SER A 242 27.02 -21.49 -1.44
CA SER A 242 26.72 -21.59 -0.01
C SER A 242 25.23 -21.38 0.28
N ARG A 243 24.61 -20.39 -0.37
CA ARG A 243 23.15 -20.17 -0.28
C ARG A 243 22.36 -21.36 -0.83
N GLN A 244 22.75 -21.89 -1.98
CA GLN A 244 22.15 -23.09 -2.56
C GLN A 244 22.21 -24.27 -1.57
N LEU A 245 23.40 -24.58 -1.02
CA LEU A 245 23.57 -25.67 -0.06
C LEU A 245 22.70 -25.51 1.18
N LYS A 246 22.52 -24.28 1.68
CA LYS A 246 21.63 -23.99 2.81
C LYS A 246 20.16 -24.26 2.45
N ARG A 247 19.70 -23.84 1.27
CA ARG A 247 18.34 -24.12 0.78
C ARG A 247 18.10 -25.61 0.62
N GLU A 248 19.02 -26.32 -0.03
CA GLU A 248 18.95 -27.77 -0.23
C GLU A 248 18.92 -28.53 1.10
N GLY A 249 19.79 -28.15 2.04
CA GLY A 249 19.82 -28.73 3.38
C GLY A 249 18.50 -28.52 4.14
N TYR A 250 17.96 -27.30 4.09
CA TYR A 250 16.68 -26.99 4.75
C TYR A 250 15.52 -27.78 4.13
N LEU A 251 15.39 -27.75 2.80
CA LEU A 251 14.31 -28.45 2.10
C LEU A 251 14.42 -29.97 2.25
N GLY A 252 15.65 -30.51 2.22
CA GLY A 252 15.90 -31.93 2.49
C GLY A 252 15.46 -32.35 3.91
N LEU A 253 15.68 -31.51 4.91
CA LEU A 253 15.19 -31.74 6.27
C LEU A 253 13.66 -31.68 6.35
N LEU A 254 13.03 -30.73 5.66
CA LEU A 254 11.56 -30.61 5.61
C LEU A 254 10.91 -31.89 5.09
N PHE A 255 11.37 -32.40 3.94
CA PHE A 255 10.80 -33.63 3.37
C PHE A 255 11.13 -34.88 4.19
N SER A 256 12.35 -34.98 4.74
CA SER A 256 12.77 -36.14 5.54
C SER A 256 11.99 -36.27 6.84
N ASN A 257 11.56 -35.15 7.44
CA ASN A 257 10.79 -35.12 8.68
C ASN A 257 9.27 -35.25 8.46
N GLY A 258 8.82 -35.48 7.22
CA GLY A 258 7.40 -35.44 6.85
C GLY A 258 6.92 -34.00 6.79
N LEU A 259 6.87 -33.43 5.58
CA LEU A 259 6.43 -32.06 5.32
C LEU A 259 5.09 -31.79 6.02
N VAL A 260 5.06 -30.79 6.91
CA VAL A 260 3.84 -30.33 7.57
C VAL A 260 3.58 -28.89 7.17
N THR A 261 2.33 -28.60 6.81
CA THR A 261 1.89 -27.26 6.48
C THR A 261 1.74 -26.43 7.76
N PRO A 262 2.10 -25.13 7.74
CA PRO A 262 1.93 -24.25 8.89
C PRO A 262 0.50 -24.24 9.43
N SER A 263 0.36 -23.96 10.73
CA SER A 263 -0.95 -23.96 11.39
C SER A 263 -1.94 -22.98 10.73
N LEU A 264 -2.96 -23.55 10.09
CA LEU A 264 -4.09 -22.84 9.47
C LEU A 264 -5.05 -22.19 10.49
N SER A 265 -4.86 -22.37 11.80
CA SER A 265 -5.82 -21.89 12.81
C SER A 265 -5.95 -20.37 12.87
N LYS A 266 -4.93 -19.64 12.38
CA LYS A 266 -4.95 -18.18 12.28
C LYS A 266 -5.70 -17.68 11.04
N LEU A 267 -5.91 -18.55 10.05
CA LEU A 267 -6.53 -18.24 8.77
C LEU A 267 -8.03 -18.50 8.79
N ASN A 268 -8.73 -17.96 7.80
CA ASN A 268 -10.14 -18.18 7.57
C ASN A 268 -10.36 -19.13 6.39
N ARG A 269 -10.75 -20.37 6.68
CA ARG A 269 -10.97 -21.41 5.67
C ARG A 269 -12.20 -21.19 4.79
N GLU A 270 -13.06 -20.24 5.14
CA GLU A 270 -14.21 -19.89 4.30
C GLU A 270 -13.86 -18.82 3.26
N ALA A 271 -12.72 -18.14 3.40
CA ALA A 271 -12.24 -17.17 2.43
C ALA A 271 -11.63 -17.87 1.21
N ASP A 272 -11.66 -17.19 0.06
CA ASP A 272 -11.00 -17.66 -1.16
C ASP A 272 -9.48 -17.46 -1.07
N VAL A 273 -9.06 -16.36 -0.43
CA VAL A 273 -7.69 -16.13 0.00
C VAL A 273 -7.71 -15.64 1.44
N SER A 274 -6.90 -16.22 2.32
CA SER A 274 -6.72 -15.73 3.69
C SER A 274 -5.25 -15.51 3.96
N ALA A 275 -4.89 -14.29 4.33
CA ALA A 275 -3.54 -13.92 4.72
C ALA A 275 -3.51 -13.57 6.20
N TRP A 276 -2.49 -14.03 6.90
CA TRP A 276 -2.17 -13.63 8.27
C TRP A 276 -0.74 -13.14 8.34
N LEU A 277 -0.56 -12.05 9.09
CA LEU A 277 0.71 -11.36 9.24
C LEU A 277 0.95 -11.08 10.73
N ASN A 278 2.14 -11.41 11.20
CA ASN A 278 2.67 -10.97 12.48
C ASN A 278 3.13 -9.52 12.35
N TYR A 279 2.32 -8.60 12.85
CA TYR A 279 2.58 -7.17 12.70
C TYR A 279 3.79 -6.73 13.53
N GLU A 280 3.97 -7.31 14.72
CA GLU A 280 5.13 -7.08 15.60
C GLU A 280 6.43 -7.38 14.85
N SER A 281 6.46 -8.50 14.12
CA SER A 281 7.60 -8.88 13.32
C SER A 281 7.88 -7.84 12.22
N VAL A 282 6.89 -7.47 11.38
CA VAL A 282 7.12 -6.58 10.22
C VAL A 282 7.75 -5.27 10.68
N TYR A 283 7.21 -4.74 11.76
CA TYR A 283 7.63 -3.46 12.28
C TYR A 283 9.06 -3.50 12.84
N SER A 284 9.43 -4.56 13.54
CA SER A 284 10.82 -4.80 13.99
C SER A 284 11.85 -4.83 12.85
N LYS A 285 11.43 -5.04 11.60
CA LYS A 285 12.29 -5.01 10.42
C LYS A 285 12.35 -3.66 9.73
N VAL A 286 11.24 -2.93 9.68
CA VAL A 286 11.21 -1.57 9.13
C VAL A 286 12.15 -0.67 9.94
N THR A 287 12.20 -0.83 11.25
CA THR A 287 13.15 -0.13 12.13
C THR A 287 14.61 -0.50 11.85
N ASN A 288 14.88 -1.76 11.48
CA ASN A 288 16.20 -2.20 11.02
C ASN A 288 16.56 -1.68 9.61
N PHE A 289 15.59 -1.48 8.71
CA PHE A 289 15.81 -0.86 7.40
C PHE A 289 16.21 0.62 7.54
N TYR A 290 15.58 1.35 8.45
CA TYR A 290 15.99 2.72 8.79
C TYR A 290 17.39 2.81 9.42
N ARG A 291 17.83 1.81 10.21
CA ARG A 291 19.22 1.71 10.68
C ARG A 291 20.23 1.65 9.53
N VAL A 292 19.90 0.91 8.47
CA VAL A 292 20.75 0.70 7.29
C VAL A 292 20.82 1.95 6.41
N LEU A 293 19.73 2.71 6.26
CA LEU A 293 19.71 3.92 5.45
C LEU A 293 20.28 5.17 6.15
N GLY A 294 20.48 5.14 7.48
CA GLY A 294 20.87 6.33 8.25
C GLY A 294 22.21 6.26 8.99
N GLY A 295 22.90 5.11 9.05
CA GLY A 295 24.14 4.99 9.85
C GLY A 295 23.95 5.27 11.35
N LEU A 296 22.72 5.17 11.86
CA LEU A 296 22.37 5.53 13.24
C LEU A 296 22.43 4.27 14.14
N ASP A 297 23.63 3.87 14.53
CA ASP A 297 23.89 2.76 15.48
C ASP A 297 23.39 3.04 16.92
N PHE A 298 22.78 4.21 17.17
CA PHE A 298 22.27 4.63 18.47
C PHE A 298 20.78 4.32 18.70
N LEU A 299 20.11 3.67 17.75
CA LEU A 299 18.70 3.31 17.90
C LEU A 299 18.52 2.28 19.04
N PRO A 300 17.70 2.58 20.09
CA PRO A 300 17.48 1.65 21.18
C PRO A 300 16.88 0.33 20.66
N LYS A 301 17.20 -0.77 21.34
CA LYS A 301 16.56 -2.07 21.07
C LYS A 301 15.09 -1.95 21.48
N SER A 302 14.18 -2.51 20.70
CA SER A 302 12.76 -2.62 21.08
C SER A 302 12.66 -3.19 22.51
N ASP A 303 12.21 -2.38 23.47
CA ASP A 303 12.09 -2.76 24.87
C ASP A 303 10.80 -3.59 25.12
N GLU A 304 10.72 -4.32 26.24
CA GLU A 304 9.52 -5.09 26.61
C GLU A 304 8.25 -4.21 26.73
N ASN A 305 8.41 -2.90 26.98
CA ASN A 305 7.31 -1.96 27.02
C ASN A 305 6.62 -1.76 25.64
N SER A 306 7.34 -1.86 24.52
CA SER A 306 6.74 -1.69 23.18
C SER A 306 5.74 -2.81 22.85
N LYS A 307 5.93 -4.02 23.41
CA LYS A 307 5.00 -5.16 23.27
C LYS A 307 3.67 -4.96 24.01
N LYS A 308 3.66 -4.13 25.04
CA LYS A 308 2.46 -3.83 25.84
C LYS A 308 1.45 -3.00 25.03
N TYR A 309 1.94 -2.21 24.07
CA TYR A 309 1.21 -1.17 23.34
C TYR A 309 1.19 -1.39 21.82
N SER A 310 1.31 -2.64 21.36
CA SER A 310 1.44 -2.95 19.94
C SER A 310 0.17 -3.50 19.28
N LEU A 311 0.14 -3.35 17.96
CA LEU A 311 -0.63 -4.23 17.08
C LEU A 311 0.07 -5.59 17.02
N LEU A 312 -0.67 -6.66 17.34
CA LEU A 312 -0.10 -8.01 17.41
C LEU A 312 -0.10 -8.67 16.04
N SER A 313 -1.25 -8.70 15.39
CA SER A 313 -1.39 -9.38 14.11
C SER A 313 -2.47 -8.78 13.23
N MET A 314 -2.36 -9.03 11.94
CA MET A 314 -3.34 -8.63 10.94
C MET A 314 -3.74 -9.85 10.13
N ARG A 315 -5.05 -10.05 9.97
CA ARG A 315 -5.60 -11.03 9.03
C ARG A 315 -6.36 -10.30 7.93
N MET A 316 -6.20 -10.74 6.70
CA MET A 316 -6.90 -10.23 5.53
C MET A 316 -7.57 -11.41 4.82
N ASP A 317 -8.88 -11.41 4.79
CA ASP A 317 -9.69 -12.45 4.17
C ASP A 317 -10.36 -11.87 2.92
N LEU A 318 -10.08 -12.45 1.75
CA LEU A 318 -10.64 -12.05 0.47
C LEU A 318 -11.73 -13.05 0.07
N PHE A 319 -12.88 -12.51 -0.31
CA PHE A 319 -14.03 -13.23 -0.81
C PHE A 319 -14.39 -12.68 -2.19
N PHE A 320 -14.48 -13.56 -3.16
CA PHE A 320 -14.96 -13.28 -4.50
C PHE A 320 -16.32 -13.95 -4.65
N ASP A 321 -17.39 -13.17 -4.55
CA ASP A 321 -18.75 -13.60 -4.85
C ASP A 321 -19.07 -13.24 -6.32
N ASN A 322 -20.22 -13.64 -6.86
CA ASN A 322 -20.52 -13.39 -8.29
C ASN A 322 -20.63 -11.89 -8.60
N ASP A 323 -21.32 -11.15 -7.74
CA ASP A 323 -21.67 -9.73 -7.91
C ASP A 323 -20.78 -8.79 -7.07
N ASN A 324 -19.91 -9.31 -6.21
CA ASN A 324 -19.06 -8.49 -5.36
C ASN A 324 -17.75 -9.17 -4.96
N ALA A 325 -16.71 -8.35 -4.75
CA ALA A 325 -15.49 -8.75 -4.07
C ALA A 325 -15.46 -8.07 -2.70
N ARG A 326 -15.15 -8.82 -1.64
CA ARG A 326 -15.12 -8.32 -0.27
C ARG A 326 -13.78 -8.66 0.38
N ILE A 327 -13.18 -7.66 1.00
CA ILE A 327 -12.00 -7.82 1.85
C ILE A 327 -12.43 -7.59 3.29
N GLU A 328 -12.16 -8.57 4.15
CA GLU A 328 -12.30 -8.44 5.58
C GLU A 328 -10.93 -8.39 6.25
N GLN A 329 -10.59 -7.23 6.80
CA GLN A 329 -9.37 -7.06 7.57
C GLN A 329 -9.69 -7.17 9.06
N ILE A 330 -8.97 -8.03 9.76
CA ILE A 330 -9.06 -8.22 11.20
C ILE A 330 -7.73 -7.82 11.82
N ILE A 331 -7.75 -6.76 12.61
CA ILE A 331 -6.57 -6.27 13.34
C ILE A 331 -6.68 -6.75 14.78
N GLU A 332 -5.66 -7.45 15.26
CA GLU A 332 -5.53 -7.91 16.64
C GLU A 332 -4.63 -6.95 17.42
N TYR A 333 -5.19 -6.41 18.50
CA TYR A 333 -4.52 -5.45 19.37
C TYR A 333 -4.03 -6.15 20.64
N SER A 334 -2.99 -5.61 21.28
CA SER A 334 -2.70 -5.98 22.67
C SER A 334 -3.94 -5.75 23.56
N PRO A 335 -4.13 -6.49 24.67
CA PRO A 335 -5.30 -6.32 25.54
C PRO A 335 -5.51 -4.88 26.03
N MET A 336 -4.43 -4.13 26.25
CA MET A 336 -4.49 -2.77 26.74
C MET A 336 -4.82 -1.77 25.62
N LEU A 337 -4.19 -1.89 24.44
CA LEU A 337 -4.51 -1.06 23.29
C LEU A 337 -5.94 -1.32 22.80
N SER A 338 -6.38 -2.58 22.84
CA SER A 338 -7.78 -2.96 22.65
C SER A 338 -8.71 -2.25 23.63
N GLY A 339 -8.32 -2.17 24.91
CA GLY A 339 -9.05 -1.42 25.94
C GLY A 339 -9.27 0.04 25.54
N VAL A 340 -8.21 0.72 25.09
CA VAL A 340 -8.24 2.11 24.62
C VAL A 340 -9.07 2.27 23.36
N MET A 341 -8.76 1.52 22.30
CA MET A 341 -9.47 1.56 21.03
C MET A 341 -10.96 1.30 21.22
N SER A 342 -11.34 0.39 22.12
CA SER A 342 -12.75 0.14 22.42
C SER A 342 -13.47 1.36 22.99
N LYS A 343 -12.80 2.23 23.76
CA LYS A 343 -13.41 3.47 24.28
C LYS A 343 -13.53 4.53 23.19
N ILE A 344 -12.53 4.63 22.32
CA ILE A 344 -12.50 5.55 21.17
C ILE A 344 -13.66 5.24 20.22
N VAL A 345 -13.79 3.99 19.75
CA VAL A 345 -14.79 3.64 18.72
C VAL A 345 -16.23 3.49 19.24
N LYS A 346 -16.42 3.43 20.56
CA LYS A 346 -17.76 3.33 21.19
C LYS A 346 -18.56 4.63 21.18
N ARG A 347 -18.00 5.73 20.68
CA ARG A 347 -18.71 7.02 20.62
C ARG A 347 -20.09 6.86 19.98
N LYS A 348 -21.11 7.40 20.64
CA LYS A 348 -22.44 7.55 20.04
C LYS A 348 -22.47 8.87 19.28
N ALA A 349 -22.81 8.82 17.99
CA ALA A 349 -22.92 10.00 17.15
C ALA A 349 -23.91 11.02 17.72
N ASN A 350 -23.56 12.30 17.70
CA ASN A 350 -24.49 13.37 18.07
C ASN A 350 -25.70 13.36 17.12
N SER A 351 -26.91 13.22 17.65
CA SER A 351 -28.10 13.07 16.81
C SER A 351 -28.44 14.31 15.98
N ASN A 352 -27.92 15.48 16.34
CA ASN A 352 -28.16 16.72 15.61
C ASN A 352 -27.42 16.75 14.27
N ILE A 353 -26.31 16.02 14.14
CA ILE A 353 -25.50 16.01 12.90
C ILE A 353 -26.33 15.54 11.69
N PHE A 354 -27.22 14.56 11.91
CA PHE A 354 -28.05 13.95 10.86
C PHE A 354 -29.13 14.90 10.28
N ARG A 355 -29.35 16.07 10.89
CA ARG A 355 -30.26 17.10 10.36
C ARG A 355 -29.63 17.95 9.25
N PHE A 356 -28.32 17.82 9.08
CA PHE A 356 -27.53 18.53 8.08
C PHE A 356 -26.97 17.58 7.03
N PHE A 357 -27.48 16.35 7.00
CA PHE A 357 -27.12 15.40 5.96
C PHE A 357 -27.91 15.73 4.68
N PRO A 358 -27.47 15.23 3.53
CA PRO A 358 -28.13 15.53 2.27
C PRO A 358 -29.55 14.94 2.21
N GLN A 359 -30.40 15.55 1.38
CA GLN A 359 -31.78 15.11 1.16
C GLN A 359 -31.82 13.71 0.54
N GLU A 360 -30.98 13.51 -0.47
CA GLU A 360 -30.81 12.26 -1.21
C GLU A 360 -29.43 11.64 -0.94
N GLU A 361 -29.23 10.40 -1.36
CA GLU A 361 -27.92 9.74 -1.23
C GLU A 361 -26.89 10.40 -2.18
N PRO A 362 -25.79 10.97 -1.66
CA PRO A 362 -24.76 11.60 -2.48
C PRO A 362 -23.94 10.55 -3.27
N ILE A 363 -23.24 10.97 -4.33
CA ILE A 363 -22.40 10.06 -5.15
C ILE A 363 -21.20 9.50 -4.39
N ALA A 364 -20.76 10.16 -3.31
CA ALA A 364 -19.96 9.52 -2.28
C ALA A 364 -20.25 10.09 -0.89
N TYR A 365 -20.05 9.27 0.14
CA TYR A 365 -20.02 9.76 1.52
C TYR A 365 -19.06 8.97 2.40
N LEU A 366 -18.60 9.66 3.44
CA LEU A 366 -17.84 9.11 4.55
C LEU A 366 -18.44 9.60 5.85
N SER A 367 -18.59 8.73 6.85
CA SER A 367 -19.08 9.10 8.17
C SER A 367 -18.26 8.40 9.25
N TYR A 368 -17.63 9.19 10.10
CA TYR A 368 -16.68 8.76 11.12
C TYR A 368 -17.06 9.32 12.50
N HIS A 369 -17.09 8.45 13.50
CA HIS A 369 -17.53 8.77 14.86
C HIS A 369 -16.63 8.15 15.91
N PHE A 370 -15.74 8.95 16.50
CA PHE A 370 -14.77 8.51 17.49
C PHE A 370 -14.73 9.45 18.68
N ASN A 371 -14.38 8.95 19.86
CA ASN A 371 -14.34 9.77 21.05
C ASN A 371 -13.04 10.57 21.12
N THR A 372 -13.08 11.86 20.77
CA THR A 372 -11.91 12.76 20.84
C THR A 372 -11.35 12.86 22.25
N GLU A 373 -12.19 12.90 23.30
CA GLU A 373 -11.73 12.97 24.69
C GLU A 373 -10.91 11.74 25.06
N GLU A 374 -11.41 10.55 24.73
CA GLU A 374 -10.65 9.31 24.98
C GLU A 374 -9.42 9.19 24.07
N THR A 375 -9.46 9.79 22.87
CA THR A 375 -8.29 9.84 21.99
C THR A 375 -7.20 10.72 22.59
N LEU A 376 -7.53 11.93 23.04
CA LEU A 376 -6.60 12.87 23.66
C LEU A 376 -6.04 12.32 24.98
N LYS A 377 -6.88 11.75 25.85
CA LYS A 377 -6.43 11.12 27.11
C LYS A 377 -5.44 9.98 26.91
N ASN A 378 -5.57 9.25 25.81
CA ASN A 378 -4.67 8.14 25.47
C ASN A 378 -3.72 8.53 24.35
N TYR A 379 -3.59 9.81 24.02
CA TYR A 379 -2.73 10.28 22.93
C TYR A 379 -1.26 9.95 23.18
N PRO A 380 -0.69 10.15 24.40
CA PRO A 380 0.67 9.72 24.68
C PRO A 380 0.88 8.24 24.37
N LEU A 381 -0.07 7.40 24.76
CA LEU A 381 -0.04 5.97 24.51
C LEU A 381 -0.16 5.61 23.01
N LEU A 382 -1.11 6.23 22.29
CA LEU A 382 -1.26 6.01 20.85
C LEU A 382 -0.01 6.48 20.08
N MET A 383 0.61 7.57 20.54
CA MET A 383 1.84 8.11 19.98
C MET A 383 3.07 7.31 20.38
N GLU A 384 3.14 6.72 21.58
CA GLU A 384 4.25 5.87 22.01
C GLU A 384 4.47 4.73 21.01
N GLN A 385 3.39 4.11 20.52
CA GLN A 385 3.47 3.10 19.45
C GLN A 385 4.13 3.64 18.17
N MET A 386 3.96 4.92 17.86
CA MET A 386 4.49 5.55 16.65
C MET A 386 5.87 6.20 16.85
N LEU A 387 6.14 6.71 18.06
CA LEU A 387 7.30 7.52 18.43
C LEU A 387 8.43 6.70 19.07
N SER A 388 8.13 5.60 19.78
CA SER A 388 9.15 4.69 20.34
C SER A 388 10.07 4.04 19.29
N GLU A 389 9.82 4.38 18.04
CA GLU A 389 10.35 3.74 16.83
C GLU A 389 10.95 4.80 15.88
N LEU A 390 10.89 6.08 16.28
CA LEU A 390 11.71 7.16 15.73
C LEU A 390 13.06 7.21 16.46
N PRO A 391 14.13 7.72 15.82
CA PRO A 391 15.46 7.85 16.43
C PRO A 391 15.53 9.01 17.44
N VAL A 392 14.57 9.08 18.35
CA VAL A 392 14.50 10.07 19.43
C VAL A 392 14.71 9.32 20.74
N ASP A 393 15.46 9.89 21.67
CA ASP A 393 15.64 9.28 22.98
C ASP A 393 14.25 9.04 23.63
N SER A 394 14.06 7.89 24.25
CA SER A 394 12.82 7.58 24.97
C SER A 394 12.56 8.62 26.07
N GLU A 395 13.62 9.13 26.71
CA GLU A 395 13.48 10.18 27.74
C GLU A 395 13.00 11.50 27.13
N ASP A 396 13.49 11.89 25.95
CA ASP A 396 13.06 13.10 25.24
C ASP A 396 11.62 12.97 24.71
N THR A 397 11.27 11.79 24.21
CA THR A 397 9.91 11.47 23.75
C THR A 397 8.93 11.53 24.90
N ASP A 398 9.27 10.93 26.04
CA ASP A 398 8.45 10.96 27.25
C ASP A 398 8.26 12.40 27.75
N ILE A 399 9.32 13.23 27.75
CA ILE A 399 9.24 14.65 28.14
C ILE A 399 8.30 15.43 27.19
N VAL A 400 8.38 15.21 25.88
CA VAL A 400 7.51 15.88 24.90
C VAL A 400 6.06 15.44 25.08
N LEU A 401 5.81 14.14 25.28
CA LEU A 401 4.46 13.60 25.51
C LEU A 401 3.86 14.07 26.85
N ASP A 402 4.67 14.12 27.90
CA ASP A 402 4.28 14.68 29.20
C ASP A 402 3.98 16.18 29.11
N LEU A 403 4.78 16.93 28.33
CA LEU A 403 4.53 18.36 28.11
C LEU A 403 3.22 18.58 27.34
N VAL A 404 2.99 17.83 26.26
CA VAL A 404 1.76 17.93 25.45
C VAL A 404 0.53 17.57 26.29
N SER A 405 0.59 16.47 27.05
CA SER A 405 -0.53 16.07 27.93
C SER A 405 -0.75 17.04 29.08
N THR A 406 0.30 17.68 29.61
CA THR A 406 0.17 18.70 30.67
C THR A 406 -0.46 20.00 30.15
N LEU A 407 -0.15 20.41 28.92
CA LEU A 407 -0.63 21.67 28.35
C LEU A 407 -2.07 21.59 27.82
N ILE A 408 -2.52 20.39 27.43
CA ILE A 408 -3.84 20.18 26.81
C ILE A 408 -4.85 19.78 27.88
N ASP A 409 -5.86 20.62 28.13
CA ASP A 409 -7.08 20.17 28.81
C ASP A 409 -7.87 19.30 27.83
N GLU A 410 -7.76 17.97 27.93
CA GLU A 410 -8.33 17.04 26.96
C GLU A 410 -9.85 17.14 26.91
N LYS A 411 -10.48 17.44 28.04
CA LYS A 411 -11.93 17.58 28.11
C LYS A 411 -12.39 18.85 27.40
N ALA A 412 -11.74 19.98 27.66
CA ALA A 412 -12.07 21.23 26.97
C ALA A 412 -11.74 21.15 25.48
N THR A 413 -10.57 20.60 25.13
CA THR A 413 -10.08 20.47 23.75
C THR A 413 -10.95 19.51 22.95
N ALA A 414 -11.39 18.39 23.54
CA ALA A 414 -12.30 17.46 22.87
C ALA A 414 -13.65 18.08 22.51
N THR A 415 -14.08 19.16 23.18
CA THR A 415 -15.31 19.86 22.80
C THR A 415 -15.13 20.79 21.59
N MET A 416 -13.89 21.10 21.19
CA MET A 416 -13.61 21.85 19.95
C MET A 416 -13.89 21.00 18.71
N PHE A 417 -13.71 19.70 18.83
CA PHE A 417 -14.05 18.73 17.81
C PHE A 417 -14.49 17.45 18.51
N ASP A 418 -15.80 17.23 18.62
CA ASP A 418 -16.32 16.15 19.46
C ASP A 418 -16.02 14.75 18.88
N GLY A 419 -15.61 14.70 17.60
CA GLY A 419 -15.24 13.47 16.91
C GLY A 419 -16.35 12.85 16.08
N ASP A 420 -17.42 13.61 15.79
CA ASP A 420 -18.34 13.27 14.70
C ASP A 420 -17.95 14.06 13.44
N LEU A 421 -17.68 13.34 12.36
CA LEU A 421 -17.33 13.90 11.06
C LEU A 421 -18.11 13.17 9.98
N SER A 422 -18.65 13.91 9.02
CA SER A 422 -19.22 13.34 7.81
C SER A 422 -18.88 14.21 6.61
N LEU A 423 -18.50 13.55 5.53
CA LEU A 423 -18.12 14.14 4.26
C LEU A 423 -19.10 13.62 3.21
N PHE A 424 -19.60 14.51 2.37
CA PHE A 424 -20.54 14.21 1.30
C PHE A 424 -20.01 14.82 0.02
N PHE A 425 -19.94 14.01 -1.03
CA PHE A 425 -19.61 14.46 -2.38
C PHE A 425 -20.85 14.25 -3.24
N HIS A 426 -21.45 15.35 -3.69
CA HIS A 426 -22.80 15.35 -4.26
C HIS A 426 -22.77 15.20 -5.77
N ALA A 427 -21.93 15.99 -6.44
CA ALA A 427 -21.86 16.10 -7.89
C ALA A 427 -20.53 16.74 -8.32
N ILE A 428 -20.24 16.63 -9.61
CA ILE A 428 -19.34 17.54 -10.33
C ILE A 428 -20.25 18.44 -11.16
N GLU A 429 -20.05 19.75 -11.09
CA GLU A 429 -20.87 20.73 -11.82
C GLU A 429 -19.97 21.59 -12.71
N ALA A 430 -20.43 21.85 -13.94
CA ALA A 430 -19.76 22.78 -14.85
C ALA A 430 -19.98 24.24 -14.39
N HIS A 431 -18.97 25.07 -14.58
CA HIS A 431 -18.99 26.50 -14.30
C HIS A 431 -18.10 27.26 -15.28
N GLN A 432 -18.50 28.48 -15.63
CA GLN A 432 -17.71 29.36 -16.49
C GLN A 432 -16.75 30.18 -15.63
N TYR A 433 -15.46 29.99 -15.85
CA TYR A 433 -14.40 30.78 -15.21
C TYR A 433 -13.93 31.84 -16.19
N THR A 434 -13.96 33.09 -15.75
CA THR A 434 -13.53 34.22 -16.57
C THR A 434 -12.24 34.79 -16.02
N TYR A 435 -11.22 34.90 -16.87
CA TYR A 435 -9.91 35.43 -16.53
C TYR A 435 -9.44 36.45 -17.56
N MET A 436 -8.52 37.32 -17.16
CA MET A 436 -7.82 38.21 -18.08
C MET A 436 -6.70 37.43 -18.75
N GLY A 437 -6.84 37.19 -20.06
CA GLY A 437 -5.79 36.64 -20.90
C GLY A 437 -5.09 37.73 -21.69
N ILE A 438 -3.90 37.44 -22.18
CA ILE A 438 -3.17 38.32 -23.11
C ILE A 438 -3.37 37.75 -24.52
N GLU A 439 -3.75 38.62 -25.46
CA GLU A 439 -3.70 38.38 -26.91
C GLU A 439 -2.86 39.47 -27.56
N TYR A 440 -2.43 39.23 -28.80
CA TYR A 440 -1.68 40.21 -29.58
C TYR A 440 -2.60 40.79 -30.66
N ASP A 441 -2.61 42.11 -30.82
CA ASP A 441 -3.36 42.75 -31.91
C ASP A 441 -2.63 42.66 -33.27
N GLU A 442 -3.16 43.33 -34.30
CA GLU A 442 -2.56 43.33 -35.65
C GLU A 442 -1.14 43.93 -35.69
N ASP A 443 -0.78 44.72 -34.67
CA ASP A 443 0.52 45.37 -34.52
C ASP A 443 1.44 44.62 -33.54
N TYR A 444 1.05 43.40 -33.11
CA TYR A 444 1.74 42.58 -32.11
C TYR A 444 1.85 43.20 -30.70
N GLU A 445 0.95 44.12 -30.36
CA GLU A 445 0.89 44.68 -29.01
C GLU A 445 0.03 43.81 -28.09
N GLU A 446 0.46 43.66 -26.83
CA GLU A 446 -0.28 42.89 -25.82
C GLU A 446 -1.60 43.61 -25.46
N VAL A 447 -2.72 42.94 -25.70
CA VAL A 447 -4.06 43.39 -25.34
C VAL A 447 -4.64 42.45 -24.29
N GLU A 448 -4.99 43.01 -23.14
CA GLU A 448 -5.77 42.32 -22.12
C GLU A 448 -7.18 42.03 -22.64
N VAL A 449 -7.52 40.74 -22.75
CA VAL A 449 -8.83 40.28 -23.20
C VAL A 449 -9.47 39.38 -22.14
N GLU A 450 -10.76 39.58 -21.92
CA GLU A 450 -11.55 38.75 -21.02
C GLU A 450 -11.82 37.40 -21.71
N LYS A 451 -11.20 36.33 -21.20
CA LYS A 451 -11.36 34.95 -21.69
C LYS A 451 -12.24 34.17 -20.73
N THR A 452 -13.21 33.46 -21.28
CA THR A 452 -14.04 32.52 -20.51
C THR A 452 -13.66 31.09 -20.88
N ILE A 453 -13.38 30.27 -19.87
CA ILE A 453 -13.16 28.82 -20.02
C ILE A 453 -14.20 28.06 -19.20
N ASP A 454 -14.70 26.97 -19.78
CA ASP A 454 -15.54 26.03 -19.05
C ASP A 454 -14.64 25.19 -18.12
N GLN A 455 -14.91 25.27 -16.83
CA GLN A 455 -14.27 24.45 -15.81
C GLN A 455 -15.31 23.64 -15.05
N THR A 456 -14.86 22.61 -14.32
CA THR A 456 -15.73 21.82 -13.46
C THR A 456 -15.30 21.97 -12.02
N LYS A 457 -16.26 22.05 -11.12
CA LYS A 457 -15.98 22.08 -9.68
C LYS A 457 -16.65 20.93 -8.94
N PRO A 458 -16.01 20.38 -7.90
CA PRO A 458 -16.62 19.39 -7.04
C PRO A 458 -17.63 20.05 -6.10
N ILE A 459 -18.84 19.49 -5.99
CA ILE A 459 -19.84 19.93 -5.02
C ILE A 459 -19.84 19.02 -3.81
N PHE A 460 -19.59 19.58 -2.62
CA PHE A 460 -19.38 18.80 -1.41
C PHE A 460 -19.92 19.49 -0.15
N THR A 461 -20.05 18.69 0.90
CA THR A 461 -20.37 19.15 2.25
C THR A 461 -19.53 18.41 3.28
N ILE A 462 -18.98 19.16 4.22
CA ILE A 462 -18.35 18.67 5.45
C ILE A 462 -19.26 19.04 6.61
N VAL A 463 -19.61 18.06 7.44
CA VAL A 463 -20.39 18.25 8.66
C VAL A 463 -19.64 17.67 9.83
N PHE A 464 -19.43 18.45 10.88
CA PHE A 464 -18.80 17.97 12.10
C PHE A 464 -19.37 18.63 13.35
N THR A 465 -19.02 18.08 14.51
CA THR A 465 -19.51 18.57 15.80
C THR A 465 -18.44 19.26 16.64
N SER A 466 -18.83 20.38 17.24
CA SER A 466 -18.04 21.20 18.15
C SER A 466 -18.98 21.73 19.24
N SER A 467 -19.00 21.05 20.38
CA SER A 467 -19.83 21.42 21.54
C SER A 467 -19.21 22.49 22.45
N HIS A 468 -17.99 22.96 22.16
CA HIS A 468 -17.33 23.95 23.00
C HIS A 468 -18.19 25.22 23.11
N PRO A 469 -18.53 25.71 24.33
CA PRO A 469 -19.52 26.75 24.53
C PRO A 469 -19.26 28.08 23.79
N THR A 470 -17.99 28.50 23.70
CA THR A 470 -17.63 29.82 23.15
C THR A 470 -16.51 29.81 22.12
N LEU A 471 -15.65 28.80 22.09
CA LEU A 471 -14.41 28.84 21.32
C LEU A 471 -14.68 28.79 19.81
N GLY A 472 -15.61 27.96 19.33
CA GLY A 472 -16.03 27.98 17.92
C GLY A 472 -16.47 29.38 17.48
N ASN A 473 -17.34 30.04 18.25
CA ASN A 473 -17.78 31.41 17.95
C ASN A 473 -16.65 32.45 18.06
N LYS A 474 -15.61 32.21 18.87
CA LYS A 474 -14.42 33.08 18.94
C LYS A 474 -13.54 32.89 17.70
N LEU A 475 -13.36 31.64 17.24
CA LEU A 475 -12.59 31.33 16.02
C LEU A 475 -13.25 31.93 14.78
N LEU A 476 -14.58 31.83 14.64
CA LEU A 476 -15.31 32.46 13.54
C LEU A 476 -15.12 33.99 13.52
N ARG A 477 -15.26 34.64 14.68
CA ARG A 477 -15.01 36.10 14.81
C ARG A 477 -13.55 36.48 14.55
N LEU A 478 -12.60 35.62 14.92
CA LEU A 478 -11.19 35.83 14.63
C LEU A 478 -10.94 35.76 13.12
N ALA A 479 -11.50 34.75 12.45
CA ALA A 479 -11.38 34.58 11.01
C ALA A 479 -12.06 35.72 10.24
N GLU A 480 -13.21 36.21 10.69
CA GLU A 480 -13.86 37.42 10.18
C GLU A 480 -12.94 38.65 10.32
N ARG A 481 -12.37 38.88 11.51
CA ARG A 481 -11.43 39.99 11.75
C ARG A 481 -10.14 39.89 10.93
N LYS A 482 -9.74 38.68 10.54
CA LYS A 482 -8.56 38.40 9.72
C LYS A 482 -8.89 38.29 8.24
N SER A 483 -10.11 38.65 7.83
CA SER A 483 -10.59 38.60 6.46
C SER A 483 -10.53 37.21 5.81
N ALA A 484 -10.43 36.15 6.61
CA ALA A 484 -10.52 34.77 6.13
C ALA A 484 -11.98 34.34 5.92
N LEU A 485 -12.92 34.97 6.65
CA LEU A 485 -14.36 34.78 6.50
C LEU A 485 -15.06 36.13 6.26
N VAL A 486 -16.03 36.15 5.35
CA VAL A 486 -16.94 37.29 5.18
C VAL A 486 -18.33 36.88 5.65
N LYS A 487 -18.88 37.61 6.63
CA LYS A 487 -20.18 37.27 7.20
C LYS A 487 -21.32 37.89 6.40
N GLU A 488 -22.27 37.07 5.96
CA GLU A 488 -23.51 37.52 5.34
C GLU A 488 -24.72 36.78 5.93
N GLY A 489 -25.59 37.53 6.61
CA GLY A 489 -26.74 36.97 7.31
C GLY A 489 -26.32 35.92 8.36
N ASP A 490 -26.84 34.70 8.20
CA ASP A 490 -26.57 33.55 9.08
C ASP A 490 -25.36 32.70 8.64
N TYR A 491 -24.69 33.11 7.56
CA TYR A 491 -23.61 32.38 6.90
C TYR A 491 -22.29 33.14 6.94
N TYR A 492 -21.18 32.42 6.76
CA TYR A 492 -19.86 32.95 6.52
C TYR A 492 -19.33 32.41 5.19
N TYR A 493 -18.87 33.27 4.31
CA TYR A 493 -18.17 32.89 3.09
C TYR A 493 -16.68 32.75 3.36
N ILE A 494 -16.09 31.65 2.91
CA ILE A 494 -14.65 31.41 3.04
C ILE A 494 -13.94 32.04 1.84
N GLN A 495 -12.97 32.91 2.12
CA GLN A 495 -12.13 33.52 1.10
C GLN A 495 -11.04 32.50 0.70
N MET A 496 -11.28 31.74 -0.38
CA MET A 496 -10.38 30.71 -0.93
C MET A 496 -10.28 30.86 -2.46
N PRO A 497 -9.33 30.18 -3.14
CA PRO A 497 -9.23 30.19 -4.60
C PRO A 497 -10.55 29.78 -5.28
N GLU A 498 -10.85 30.36 -6.44
CA GLU A 498 -12.14 30.22 -7.14
C GLU A 498 -12.44 28.79 -7.62
N ASP A 499 -11.43 27.94 -7.74
CA ASP A 499 -11.49 26.58 -8.32
C ASP A 499 -12.51 25.65 -7.63
N ILE A 500 -12.81 25.88 -6.35
CA ILE A 500 -13.77 25.09 -5.56
C ILE A 500 -15.13 25.79 -5.40
N GLY A 501 -15.28 26.97 -6.01
CA GLY A 501 -16.43 27.84 -5.90
C GLY A 501 -16.61 28.45 -4.50
N GLU A 502 -17.70 29.20 -4.36
CA GLU A 502 -18.05 29.87 -3.11
C GLU A 502 -18.35 28.86 -1.99
N LEU A 503 -17.49 28.83 -0.97
CA LEU A 503 -17.67 27.98 0.21
C LEU A 503 -18.39 28.73 1.32
N ILE A 504 -19.45 28.10 1.81
CA ILE A 504 -20.29 28.58 2.90
C ILE A 504 -19.98 27.77 4.16
N LEU A 505 -19.72 28.48 5.26
CA LEU A 505 -19.61 27.96 6.60
C LEU A 505 -20.76 28.47 7.46
N PHE A 506 -21.41 27.58 8.22
CA PHE A 506 -22.32 28.00 9.27
C PHE A 506 -22.30 27.05 10.47
N LYS A 507 -22.73 27.57 11.62
CA LYS A 507 -22.83 26.82 12.88
C LYS A 507 -24.26 26.89 13.42
N LYS A 508 -24.88 25.73 13.69
CA LYS A 508 -26.20 25.63 14.35
C LYS A 508 -26.11 24.67 15.54
N GLY A 509 -26.22 25.22 16.75
CA GLY A 509 -25.99 24.46 17.98
C GLY A 509 -24.56 23.93 18.01
N ASP A 510 -24.39 22.62 18.20
CA ASP A 510 -23.09 21.95 18.22
C ASP A 510 -22.60 21.52 16.84
N VAL A 511 -23.35 21.78 15.77
CA VAL A 511 -23.00 21.32 14.41
C VAL A 511 -22.41 22.47 13.60
N ILE A 512 -21.28 22.21 12.95
CA ILE A 512 -20.65 23.07 11.96
C ILE A 512 -20.77 22.40 10.60
N VAL A 513 -21.13 23.20 9.59
CA VAL A 513 -21.27 22.76 8.19
C VAL A 513 -20.40 23.66 7.33
N ILE A 514 -19.65 23.06 6.42
CA ILE A 514 -18.88 23.73 5.37
C ILE A 514 -19.32 23.12 4.03
N THR A 515 -19.76 23.94 3.07
CA THR A 515 -20.29 23.44 1.81
C THR A 515 -20.32 24.49 0.71
N ASN A 516 -20.17 24.07 -0.54
CA ASN A 516 -20.49 24.85 -1.75
C ASN A 516 -21.79 24.34 -2.42
N GLY A 517 -22.56 23.48 -1.73
CA GLY A 517 -23.76 22.80 -2.24
C GLY A 517 -24.91 22.85 -1.25
N LEU A 518 -25.24 24.04 -0.73
CA LEU A 518 -26.27 24.23 0.29
C LEU A 518 -27.63 23.61 -0.09
N GLN A 519 -27.97 23.65 -1.38
CA GLN A 519 -29.20 23.09 -1.97
C GLN A 519 -29.34 21.57 -1.78
N TYR A 520 -28.25 20.85 -1.55
CA TYR A 520 -28.28 19.40 -1.33
C TYR A 520 -28.69 19.01 0.10
N LEU A 521 -28.68 19.95 1.06
CA LEU A 521 -28.90 19.66 2.48
C LEU A 521 -30.38 19.61 2.86
N SER A 522 -30.72 18.82 3.89
CA SER A 522 -32.11 18.56 4.32
C SER A 522 -32.82 19.67 5.11
N GLU A 523 -32.38 20.93 4.97
CA GLU A 523 -32.95 22.11 5.64
C GLU A 523 -33.20 21.95 7.17
N GLY A 524 -32.44 21.08 7.85
CA GLY A 524 -32.60 20.82 9.29
C GLY A 524 -33.56 19.67 9.64
N THR A 525 -34.12 18.98 8.66
CA THR A 525 -34.92 17.75 8.83
C THR A 525 -34.05 16.50 8.70
N ILE A 526 -34.49 15.34 9.19
CA ILE A 526 -33.75 14.08 9.04
C ILE A 526 -34.27 13.35 7.79
N SER A 527 -33.46 13.30 6.73
CA SER A 527 -33.80 12.63 5.47
C SER A 527 -33.83 11.09 5.59
N PRO A 528 -34.42 10.36 4.62
CA PRO A 528 -34.32 8.91 4.55
C PRO A 528 -32.87 8.42 4.48
N PHE A 529 -32.02 9.11 3.71
CA PHE A 529 -30.58 8.87 3.65
C PHE A 529 -29.93 9.04 5.02
N ALA A 530 -30.18 10.15 5.71
CA ALA A 530 -29.65 10.39 7.05
C ALA A 530 -30.06 9.30 8.05
N ASN A 531 -31.29 8.80 7.96
CA ASN A 531 -31.76 7.67 8.78
C ASN A 531 -31.05 6.35 8.43
N LYS A 532 -30.74 6.09 7.16
CA LYS A 532 -29.93 4.93 6.74
C LYS A 532 -28.55 5.00 7.39
N VAL A 533 -27.82 6.10 7.21
CA VAL A 533 -26.47 6.27 7.77
C VAL A 533 -26.50 6.21 9.29
N LYS A 534 -27.47 6.85 9.95
CA LYS A 534 -27.67 6.76 11.42
C LYS A 534 -27.78 5.32 11.93
N ARG A 535 -28.46 4.44 11.20
CA ARG A 535 -28.54 3.00 11.56
C ARG A 535 -27.20 2.30 11.35
N GLU A 536 -26.49 2.60 10.28
CA GLU A 536 -25.19 2.00 9.98
C GLU A 536 -24.14 2.41 11.03
N VAL A 537 -24.05 3.70 11.35
CA VAL A 537 -23.10 4.21 12.36
C VAL A 537 -23.50 3.88 13.79
N SER A 538 -24.69 3.32 14.02
CA SER A 538 -25.04 2.76 15.33
C SER A 538 -24.27 1.47 15.63
N LYS A 539 -23.87 0.73 14.58
CA LYS A 539 -23.12 -0.53 14.67
C LYS A 539 -21.65 -0.35 14.29
N ASN A 540 -21.34 0.66 13.49
CA ASN A 540 -20.02 0.93 12.93
C ASN A 540 -19.54 2.32 13.35
N TYR A 541 -18.25 2.50 13.68
CA TYR A 541 -17.71 3.84 13.96
C TYR A 541 -17.26 4.54 12.68
N PHE A 542 -17.15 3.79 11.59
CA PHE A 542 -16.78 4.26 10.28
C PHE A 542 -17.68 3.60 9.23
N VAL A 543 -18.25 4.39 8.33
CA VAL A 543 -19.04 3.93 7.19
C VAL A 543 -18.71 4.83 6.00
N GLY A 544 -18.60 4.25 4.80
CA GLY A 544 -18.50 5.02 3.56
C GLY A 544 -19.09 4.27 2.37
N ASN A 545 -19.49 5.03 1.36
CA ASN A 545 -19.97 4.54 0.07
C ASN A 545 -19.44 5.45 -1.03
N PHE A 546 -18.99 4.88 -2.14
CA PHE A 546 -18.53 5.58 -3.33
C PHE A 546 -19.21 4.95 -4.53
N GLU A 547 -20.02 5.72 -5.25
CA GLU A 547 -20.72 5.29 -6.46
C GLU A 547 -19.78 5.46 -7.67
N ILE A 548 -18.87 4.50 -7.86
CA ILE A 548 -17.83 4.53 -8.90
C ILE A 548 -18.44 4.92 -10.25
N LYS A 549 -19.50 4.21 -10.66
CA LYS A 549 -20.15 4.44 -11.95
C LYS A 549 -20.68 5.86 -12.10
N LYS A 550 -21.33 6.40 -11.06
CA LYS A 550 -21.88 7.77 -11.10
C LYS A 550 -20.78 8.82 -11.10
N ILE A 551 -19.75 8.64 -10.29
CA ILE A 551 -18.60 9.56 -10.22
C ILE A 551 -17.91 9.62 -11.59
N ILE A 552 -17.59 8.47 -12.17
CA ILE A 552 -16.93 8.39 -13.47
C ILE A 552 -17.80 8.97 -14.57
N ASN A 553 -19.08 8.61 -14.64
CA ASN A 553 -19.95 9.13 -15.70
C ASN A 553 -20.08 10.66 -15.61
N ASN A 554 -20.23 11.20 -14.40
CA ASN A 554 -20.27 12.65 -14.22
C ASN A 554 -18.93 13.31 -14.60
N TYR A 555 -17.80 12.68 -14.26
CA TYR A 555 -16.47 13.17 -14.64
C TYR A 555 -16.27 13.18 -16.16
N ILE A 556 -16.64 12.10 -16.86
CA ILE A 556 -16.55 12.01 -18.33
C ILE A 556 -17.51 12.99 -19.03
N GLU A 557 -18.70 13.23 -18.48
CA GLU A 557 -19.67 14.18 -19.03
C GLU A 557 -19.19 15.64 -18.93
N THR A 558 -18.26 15.91 -18.01
CA THR A 558 -17.85 17.27 -17.66
C THR A 558 -16.40 17.58 -18.02
N GLN A 559 -15.57 16.58 -18.33
CA GLN A 559 -14.15 16.72 -18.66
C GLN A 559 -13.81 15.98 -19.96
N ASP A 560 -12.98 16.60 -20.79
CA ASP A 560 -12.37 15.90 -21.93
C ASP A 560 -11.15 15.11 -21.44
N LEU A 561 -11.29 13.79 -21.42
CA LEU A 561 -10.21 12.87 -21.02
C LEU A 561 -9.45 12.31 -22.22
N GLY A 562 -9.77 12.73 -23.45
CA GLY A 562 -9.22 12.18 -24.68
C GLY A 562 -9.24 10.65 -24.68
N ASP A 563 -8.08 10.05 -24.95
CA ASP A 563 -7.90 8.59 -25.01
C ASP A 563 -8.17 7.86 -23.68
N ARG A 564 -8.10 8.58 -22.54
CA ARG A 564 -8.39 7.99 -21.23
C ARG A 564 -9.88 7.73 -21.01
N THR A 565 -10.76 8.39 -21.77
CA THR A 565 -12.23 8.22 -21.66
C THR A 565 -12.63 6.76 -21.73
N VAL A 566 -12.10 6.01 -22.71
CA VAL A 566 -12.42 4.59 -22.92
C VAL A 566 -11.98 3.75 -21.72
N LYS A 567 -10.79 4.01 -21.16
CA LYS A 567 -10.26 3.29 -20.00
C LYS A 567 -11.15 3.50 -18.77
N VAL A 568 -11.49 4.76 -18.47
CA VAL A 568 -12.29 5.10 -17.28
C VAL A 568 -13.75 4.63 -17.45
N GLN A 569 -14.33 4.74 -18.64
CA GLN A 569 -15.68 4.25 -18.93
C GLN A 569 -15.81 2.73 -18.75
N LYS A 570 -14.76 1.97 -19.06
CA LYS A 570 -14.73 0.51 -18.81
C LYS A 570 -14.86 0.20 -17.31
N ILE A 571 -14.21 0.97 -16.44
CA ILE A 571 -14.34 0.82 -14.98
C ILE A 571 -15.78 1.05 -14.54
N ALA A 572 -16.41 2.13 -15.01
CA ALA A 572 -17.81 2.44 -14.70
C ALA A 572 -18.81 1.42 -15.27
N SER A 573 -18.43 0.73 -16.35
CA SER A 573 -19.23 -0.37 -16.90
C SER A 573 -19.15 -1.62 -16.03
N GLN A 574 -17.99 -1.91 -15.43
CA GLN A 574 -17.74 -3.12 -14.63
C GLN A 574 -18.18 -2.96 -13.17
N PHE A 575 -17.89 -1.82 -12.55
CA PHE A 575 -18.07 -1.63 -11.11
C PHE A 575 -19.12 -0.57 -10.79
N ASP A 576 -19.94 -0.86 -9.79
CA ASP A 576 -21.03 0.00 -9.32
C ASP A 576 -20.56 0.86 -8.14
N THR A 577 -20.24 0.22 -7.01
CA THR A 577 -19.98 0.89 -5.74
C THR A 577 -18.84 0.28 -4.95
N ILE A 578 -18.12 1.10 -4.18
CA ILE A 578 -17.24 0.65 -3.09
C ILE A 578 -17.84 1.06 -1.75
N LYS A 579 -17.98 0.08 -0.85
CA LYS A 579 -18.50 0.27 0.51
C LYS A 579 -17.44 -0.04 1.54
N PHE A 580 -17.39 0.79 2.57
CA PHE A 580 -16.47 0.68 3.70
C PHE A 580 -17.26 0.63 5.00
N LYS A 581 -16.88 -0.24 5.93
CA LYS A 581 -17.43 -0.23 7.28
C LYS A 581 -16.43 -0.77 8.30
N SER A 582 -16.44 -0.20 9.50
CA SER A 582 -15.66 -0.73 10.63
C SER A 582 -16.48 -0.79 11.91
N SER A 583 -16.43 -1.94 12.58
CA SER A 583 -17.28 -2.28 13.72
C SER A 583 -16.99 -1.44 14.97
N LYS A 584 -18.02 -0.98 15.68
CA LYS A 584 -17.88 -0.42 17.05
C LYS A 584 -17.54 -1.48 18.09
N LYS A 585 -17.89 -2.74 17.80
CA LYS A 585 -17.66 -3.87 18.69
C LYS A 585 -16.29 -4.46 18.39
N MET A 586 -15.45 -4.52 19.41
CA MET A 586 -14.24 -5.34 19.43
C MET A 586 -14.56 -6.67 20.14
N THR A 587 -14.07 -7.78 19.60
CA THR A 587 -14.25 -9.13 20.17
C THR A 587 -12.88 -9.77 20.26
N ASP A 588 -12.52 -10.31 21.43
CA ASP A 588 -11.22 -10.95 21.67
C ASP A 588 -10.03 -10.07 21.23
N ASN A 589 -10.10 -8.78 21.56
CA ASN A 589 -9.12 -7.75 21.18
C ASN A 589 -8.96 -7.52 19.67
N LYS A 590 -9.93 -7.94 18.86
CA LYS A 590 -9.91 -7.81 17.41
C LYS A 590 -10.90 -6.78 16.92
N MET A 591 -10.47 -5.96 15.96
CA MET A 591 -11.32 -5.03 15.22
C MET A 591 -11.44 -5.51 13.77
N LYS A 592 -12.65 -5.43 13.22
CA LYS A 592 -12.95 -5.83 11.85
C LYS A 592 -13.28 -4.62 10.99
N PHE A 593 -12.57 -4.52 9.87
CA PHE A 593 -12.82 -3.60 8.77
C PHE A 593 -13.30 -4.41 7.57
N VAL A 594 -14.25 -3.86 6.82
CA VAL A 594 -14.77 -4.50 5.60
C VAL A 594 -14.77 -3.48 4.48
N LEU A 595 -14.11 -3.84 3.40
CA LEU A 595 -14.19 -3.21 2.08
C LEU A 595 -15.00 -4.12 1.17
N GLN A 596 -15.93 -3.57 0.41
CA GLN A 596 -16.71 -4.33 -0.57
C GLN A 596 -16.82 -3.56 -1.87
N LEU A 597 -16.36 -4.15 -2.96
CA LEU A 597 -16.50 -3.69 -4.34
C LEU A 597 -17.65 -4.44 -5.00
N ASN A 598 -18.66 -3.72 -5.48
CA ASN A 598 -19.81 -4.31 -6.16
C ASN A 598 -19.67 -4.15 -7.68
N SER A 599 -20.03 -5.19 -8.41
CA SER A 599 -20.07 -5.24 -9.87
C SER A 599 -21.43 -4.75 -10.39
N ASN A 600 -21.47 -4.23 -11.61
CA ASN A 600 -22.70 -3.94 -12.36
C ASN A 600 -23.31 -5.19 -13.01
N HIS A 601 -22.53 -6.27 -13.08
CA HIS A 601 -22.90 -7.53 -13.71
C HIS A 601 -23.05 -8.63 -12.66
N ASP A 602 -24.23 -9.24 -12.61
CA ASP A 602 -24.51 -10.37 -11.71
C ASP A 602 -24.03 -11.71 -12.29
N GLU A 603 -23.80 -11.77 -13.61
CA GLU A 603 -23.47 -13.00 -14.34
C GLU A 603 -21.97 -13.16 -14.66
N THR A 604 -21.17 -12.10 -14.54
CA THR A 604 -19.73 -12.13 -14.87
C THR A 604 -18.91 -12.25 -13.60
N ASN A 605 -18.02 -13.25 -13.53
CA ASN A 605 -17.22 -13.46 -12.33
C ASN A 605 -16.36 -12.23 -11.98
N ILE A 606 -16.50 -11.72 -10.76
CA ILE A 606 -15.79 -10.53 -10.27
C ILE A 606 -14.26 -10.64 -10.37
N ILE A 607 -13.69 -11.84 -10.28
CA ILE A 607 -12.24 -12.06 -10.37
C ILE A 607 -11.75 -11.68 -11.77
N THR A 608 -12.45 -12.14 -12.81
CA THR A 608 -12.12 -11.79 -14.20
C THR A 608 -12.24 -10.29 -14.41
N GLN A 609 -13.27 -9.65 -13.86
CA GLN A 609 -13.43 -8.19 -13.97
C GLN A 609 -12.29 -7.42 -13.28
N VAL A 610 -11.81 -7.90 -12.12
CA VAL A 610 -10.66 -7.30 -11.43
C VAL A 610 -9.36 -7.52 -12.21
N LEU A 611 -9.16 -8.67 -12.85
CA LEU A 611 -8.00 -8.90 -13.69
C LEU A 611 -8.05 -8.05 -14.98
N ASP A 612 -9.22 -7.92 -15.59
CA ASP A 612 -9.45 -7.02 -16.73
C ASP A 612 -9.11 -5.58 -16.38
N LEU A 613 -9.38 -5.15 -15.14
CA LEU A 613 -9.02 -3.82 -14.67
C LEU A 613 -7.51 -3.60 -14.72
N ILE A 614 -6.72 -4.54 -14.18
CA ILE A 614 -5.25 -4.47 -14.16
C ILE A 614 -4.69 -4.35 -15.58
N LEU A 615 -5.25 -5.09 -16.55
CA LEU A 615 -4.83 -5.02 -17.95
C LEU A 615 -4.97 -3.62 -18.57
N ASN A 616 -5.97 -2.84 -18.18
CA ASN A 616 -6.21 -1.55 -18.83
C ASN A 616 -5.33 -0.42 -18.27
N PHE A 617 -4.70 -0.66 -17.12
CA PHE A 617 -3.84 0.32 -16.43
C PHE A 617 -2.34 0.10 -16.68
N ASN A 618 -1.96 -1.11 -17.08
CA ASN A 618 -0.69 -1.36 -17.77
C ASN A 618 -0.83 -1.00 -19.25
#